data_AF-A0A2X1BN84-F1
#
_entry.id   AF-A0A2X1BN84-F1
#
_cell.length_a   1.000
_cell.length_b   1.000
_cell.length_c   1.000
_cell.angle_alpha   90.00
_cell.angle_beta   90.00
_cell.angle_gamma   90.00
#
_symmetry.space_group_name_H-M   'P 1'
#
loop_
_entity.id
_entity.type
_entity.pdbx_description
1 polymer ?
#
loop_
_entity_poly.entity_id
_entity_poly.type
_entity_poly.pdbx_seq_one_letter_code
_entity_poly.pdbx_strand_id
1 'polypeptide(L)'
;MSCVEVPHNTYYPIIDSLIESDQWTEAAAQMHKAVQLIESAGEDFIHLLPRLIQLQIKLGQYDTAQSLSEKYHEAIGRRSQNHPIITLHYLSAMAYFKENIFVSAKELAQDLSQMYDKRNGNAYYSKRLQQLLNAQQMTLQ
;
A
#
# COMPACT_ATOMS: atom_id res chain seq x y z
N MET A 1 25.81 4.39 21.80
CA MET A 1 25.44 4.75 20.42
C MET A 1 24.05 4.20 20.18
N SER A 2 23.00 5.04 20.19
CA SER A 2 21.67 4.59 19.78
C SER A 2 21.68 4.50 18.25
N CYS A 3 21.31 3.34 17.70
CA CYS A 3 20.93 3.28 16.29
C CYS A 3 19.87 4.36 16.06
N VAL A 4 20.17 5.31 15.17
CA VAL A 4 19.17 6.29 14.71
C VAL A 4 18.04 5.48 14.09
N GLU A 5 16.82 5.70 14.57
CA GLU A 5 15.64 5.05 14.03
C GLU A 5 15.54 5.34 12.53
N VAL A 6 15.29 4.30 11.74
CA VAL A 6 15.09 4.44 10.31
C VAL A 6 13.82 5.27 10.08
N PRO A 7 13.89 6.39 9.32
CA PRO A 7 12.71 7.19 9.05
C PRO A 7 11.57 6.35 8.47
N HIS A 8 10.37 6.42 9.05
CA HIS A 8 9.28 5.49 8.67
C HIS A 8 8.90 5.54 7.18
N ASN A 9 9.16 6.66 6.50
CA ASN A 9 8.92 6.81 5.07
C ASN A 9 9.87 5.98 4.18
N THR A 10 11.00 5.48 4.71
CA THR A 10 11.94 4.66 3.94
C THR A 10 11.61 3.17 3.93
N TYR A 11 10.67 2.69 4.76
CA TYR A 11 10.30 1.27 4.77
C TYR A 11 9.75 0.81 3.41
N TYR A 12 8.86 1.60 2.81
CA TYR A 12 8.29 1.26 1.50
C TYR A 12 9.36 1.04 0.42
N PRO A 13 10.25 2.02 0.11
CA PRO A 13 11.22 1.82 -0.97
C PRO A 13 12.19 0.67 -0.68
N ILE A 14 12.58 0.43 0.58
CA ILE A 14 13.44 -0.71 0.94
C ILE A 14 12.74 -2.03 0.61
N ILE A 15 11.51 -2.21 1.08
CA ILE A 15 10.77 -3.47 0.87
C ILE A 15 10.43 -3.66 -0.61
N ASP A 16 10.02 -2.59 -1.32
CA ASP A 16 9.73 -2.66 -2.76
C ASP A 16 10.98 -3.07 -3.53
N SER A 17 12.16 -2.52 -3.22
CA SER A 17 13.42 -2.93 -3.86
C SER A 17 13.81 -4.39 -3.59
N LEU A 18 13.58 -4.89 -2.38
CA LEU A 18 13.81 -6.30 -2.06
C LEU A 18 12.88 -7.22 -2.86
N ILE A 19 11.61 -6.85 -3.01
CA ILE A 19 10.64 -7.58 -3.84
C ILE A 19 11.08 -7.60 -5.31
N GLU A 20 11.41 -6.44 -5.87
CA GLU A 20 11.82 -6.34 -7.28
C GLU A 20 13.18 -7.02 -7.56
N SER A 21 13.94 -7.36 -6.51
CA SER A 21 15.20 -8.11 -6.59
C SER A 21 15.05 -9.59 -6.20
N ASP A 22 13.81 -10.10 -6.13
CA ASP A 22 13.48 -11.48 -5.76
C ASP A 22 13.96 -11.90 -4.34
N GLN A 23 14.23 -10.94 -3.45
CA GLN A 23 14.65 -11.19 -2.07
C GLN A 23 13.43 -11.36 -1.14
N TRP A 24 12.55 -12.30 -1.47
CA TRP A 24 11.23 -12.48 -0.86
C TRP A 24 11.26 -12.66 0.67
N THR A 25 12.17 -13.49 1.19
CA THR A 25 12.30 -13.75 2.62
C THR A 25 12.72 -12.50 3.40
N GLU A 26 13.67 -11.74 2.86
CA GLU A 26 14.14 -10.50 3.48
C GLU A 26 13.07 -9.41 3.41
N ALA A 27 12.38 -9.29 2.27
CA ALA A 27 11.25 -8.39 2.10
C ALA A 27 10.14 -8.66 3.14
N ALA A 28 9.79 -9.92 3.37
CA ALA A 28 8.81 -10.32 4.38
C ALA A 28 9.25 -9.98 5.81
N ALA A 29 10.53 -10.19 6.14
CA ALA A 29 11.08 -9.83 7.45
C ALA A 29 11.06 -8.30 7.68
N GLN A 30 11.47 -7.52 6.67
CA GLN A 30 11.41 -6.05 6.72
C GLN A 30 9.97 -5.54 6.79
N MET A 31 9.04 -6.18 6.07
CA MET A 31 7.61 -5.86 6.13
C MET A 31 7.05 -5.99 7.54
N HIS A 32 7.30 -7.12 8.21
CA HIS A 32 6.83 -7.36 9.56
C HIS A 32 7.32 -6.28 10.53
N LYS A 33 8.62 -5.96 10.46
CA LYS A 33 9.24 -4.91 11.28
C LYS A 33 8.64 -3.52 10.98
N ALA A 34 8.45 -3.19 9.71
CA ALA A 34 7.92 -1.89 9.29
C ALA A 34 6.51 -1.65 9.82
N VAL A 35 5.63 -2.65 9.72
CA VAL A 35 4.26 -2.57 10.23
C VAL A 35 4.27 -2.35 11.74
N GLN A 36 5.01 -3.18 12.50
CA GLN A 36 5.10 -3.05 13.96
C GLN A 36 5.56 -1.66 14.41
N LEU A 37 6.57 -1.11 13.74
CA LEU A 37 7.11 0.21 14.07
C LEU A 37 6.12 1.33 13.73
N ILE A 38 5.41 1.26 12.60
CA ILE A 38 4.39 2.25 12.25
C ILE A 38 3.20 2.18 13.21
N GLU A 39 2.74 0.98 13.57
CA GLU A 39 1.65 0.81 14.53
C GLU A 39 2.04 1.37 15.91
N SER A 40 3.30 1.21 16.31
CA SER A 40 3.83 1.71 17.59
C SER A 40 4.09 3.22 17.61
N ALA A 41 4.42 3.81 16.45
CA ALA A 41 4.71 5.24 16.32
C ALA A 41 3.45 6.13 16.34
N GLY A 42 2.26 5.54 16.28
CA GLY A 42 0.98 6.24 16.48
C GLY A 42 0.35 6.80 15.20
N GLU A 43 -0.71 7.59 15.37
CA GLU A 43 -1.60 7.98 14.26
C GLU A 43 -0.92 8.80 13.15
N ASP A 44 0.19 9.47 13.45
CA ASP A 44 0.88 10.32 12.50
C ASP A 44 1.51 9.54 11.35
N PHE A 45 1.78 8.25 11.54
CA PHE A 45 2.42 7.39 10.52
C PHE A 45 1.45 6.42 9.84
N ILE A 46 0.19 6.34 10.28
CA ILE A 46 -0.84 5.46 9.70
C ILE A 46 -1.04 5.73 8.20
N HIS A 47 -0.82 6.96 7.74
CA HIS A 47 -0.91 7.33 6.33
C HIS A 47 0.10 6.61 5.41
N LEU A 48 1.11 5.94 5.98
CA LEU A 48 2.08 5.13 5.25
C LEU A 48 1.59 3.69 5.00
N LEU A 49 0.66 3.19 5.83
CA LEU A 49 0.16 1.82 5.76
C LEU A 49 -0.44 1.42 4.40
N PRO A 50 -1.16 2.28 3.65
CA PRO A 50 -1.71 1.88 2.35
C PRO A 50 -0.68 1.31 1.39
N ARG A 51 0.53 1.88 1.39
CA ARG A 51 1.63 1.40 0.55
C ARG A 51 2.19 0.07 1.04
N LEU A 52 2.27 -0.13 2.35
CA LEU A 52 2.71 -1.41 2.92
C LEU A 52 1.69 -2.52 2.70
N ILE A 53 0.39 -2.21 2.77
CA ILE A 53 -0.69 -3.16 2.44
C ILE A 53 -0.56 -3.64 0.99
N GLN A 54 -0.29 -2.74 0.03
CA GLN A 54 -0.05 -3.13 -1.36
C GLN A 54 1.17 -4.04 -1.51
N LEU A 55 2.24 -3.80 -0.75
CA LEU A 55 3.42 -4.66 -0.75
C LEU A 55 3.14 -6.03 -0.10
N GLN A 56 2.30 -6.10 0.93
CA GLN A 56 1.89 -7.39 1.50
C GLN A 56 1.10 -8.24 0.51
N ILE A 57 0.23 -7.62 -0.30
CA ILE A 57 -0.45 -8.30 -1.41
C ILE A 57 0.57 -8.84 -2.41
N LYS A 58 1.60 -8.06 -2.79
CA LYS A 58 2.69 -8.53 -3.64
C LYS A 58 3.48 -9.71 -3.03
N LEU A 59 3.63 -9.74 -1.70
CA LEU A 59 4.28 -10.83 -0.97
C LEU A 59 3.38 -12.07 -0.76
N GLY A 60 2.13 -12.05 -1.23
CA GLY A 60 1.17 -13.13 -0.99
C GLY A 60 0.61 -13.17 0.44
N GLN A 61 0.82 -12.12 1.25
CA GLN A 61 0.39 -12.03 2.64
C GLN A 61 -1.04 -11.46 2.75
N TYR A 62 -1.99 -12.10 2.08
CA TYR A 62 -3.33 -11.55 1.86
C TYR A 62 -4.14 -11.34 3.14
N ASP A 63 -4.14 -12.32 4.07
CA ASP A 63 -4.88 -12.22 5.33
C ASP A 63 -4.39 -11.07 6.21
N THR A 64 -3.06 -10.85 6.22
CA THR A 64 -2.44 -9.75 6.99
C THR A 64 -2.78 -8.42 6.34
N ALA A 65 -2.71 -8.34 5.01
CA ALA A 65 -3.07 -7.16 4.25
C ALA A 65 -4.55 -6.78 4.43
N GLN A 66 -5.45 -7.77 4.44
CA GLN A 66 -6.87 -7.58 4.70
C GLN A 66 -7.10 -7.09 6.14
N SER A 67 -6.48 -7.75 7.13
CA SER A 67 -6.62 -7.40 8.55
C SER A 67 -6.16 -5.96 8.81
N LEU A 68 -5.04 -5.53 8.23
CA LEU A 68 -4.55 -4.15 8.33
C LEU A 68 -5.48 -3.16 7.62
N SER A 69 -5.94 -3.52 6.42
CA SER A 69 -6.90 -2.74 5.66
C SER A 69 -8.16 -2.47 6.47
N GLU A 70 -8.74 -3.49 7.10
CA GLU A 70 -9.93 -3.38 7.94
C GLU A 70 -9.68 -2.57 9.21
N LYS A 71 -8.59 -2.89 9.94
CA LYS A 71 -8.24 -2.22 11.19
C LYS A 71 -8.03 -0.72 11.03
N TYR A 72 -7.40 -0.30 9.93
CA TYR A 72 -6.96 1.09 9.74
C TYR A 72 -7.76 1.88 8.71
N HIS A 73 -8.78 1.28 8.08
CA HIS A 73 -9.57 1.88 7.01
C HIS A 73 -10.06 3.31 7.35
N GLU A 74 -10.67 3.50 8.52
CA GLU A 74 -11.23 4.80 8.91
C GLU A 74 -10.14 5.84 9.19
N ALA A 75 -9.06 5.44 9.89
CA ALA A 75 -7.96 6.33 10.24
C ALA A 75 -7.21 6.80 8.99
N ILE A 76 -6.92 5.87 8.06
CA ILE A 76 -6.35 6.18 6.75
C ILE A 76 -7.30 7.07 5.96
N GLY A 77 -8.59 6.73 5.94
CA GLY A 77 -9.63 7.51 5.25
C GLY A 77 -9.60 8.98 5.67
N ARG A 78 -9.63 9.26 6.98
CA ARG A 78 -9.52 10.63 7.54
C ARG A 78 -8.23 11.32 7.12
N ARG A 79 -7.07 10.64 7.22
CA ARG A 79 -5.76 11.20 6.84
C ARG A 79 -5.58 11.41 5.33
N SER A 80 -6.33 10.67 4.52
CA SER A 80 -6.28 10.78 3.05
C SER A 80 -7.05 11.98 2.52
N GLN A 81 -7.95 12.58 3.31
CA GLN A 81 -8.73 13.74 2.89
C GLN A 81 -7.79 14.89 2.48
N ASN A 82 -7.99 15.44 1.29
CA ASN A 82 -7.16 16.52 0.71
C ASN A 82 -5.69 16.16 0.45
N HIS A 83 -5.30 14.88 0.49
CA HIS A 83 -3.96 14.42 0.17
C HIS A 83 -4.00 13.42 -0.99
N PRO A 84 -4.07 13.87 -2.25
CA PRO A 84 -4.41 13.00 -3.40
C PRO A 84 -3.49 11.79 -3.58
N ILE A 85 -2.21 11.90 -3.21
CA ILE A 85 -1.28 10.76 -3.26
C ILE A 85 -1.59 9.71 -2.19
N ILE A 86 -1.97 10.15 -0.99
CA ILE A 86 -2.39 9.26 0.10
C ILE A 86 -3.72 8.62 -0.28
N THR A 87 -4.66 9.41 -0.82
CA THR A 87 -5.94 8.94 -1.37
C THR A 87 -5.72 7.86 -2.43
N LEU A 88 -4.83 8.07 -3.39
CA LEU A 88 -4.52 7.08 -4.43
C LEU A 88 -4.05 5.75 -3.81
N HIS A 89 -3.09 5.79 -2.89
CA HIS A 89 -2.58 4.56 -2.28
C HIS A 89 -3.64 3.85 -1.43
N TYR A 90 -4.46 4.61 -0.71
CA TYR A 90 -5.57 4.08 0.06
C TYR A 90 -6.62 3.41 -0.84
N LEU A 91 -7.10 4.11 -1.87
CA LEU A 91 -8.08 3.57 -2.80
C LEU A 91 -7.55 2.35 -3.55
N SER A 92 -6.26 2.34 -3.91
CA SER A 92 -5.63 1.17 -4.52
C SER A 92 -5.69 -0.07 -3.60
N ALA A 93 -5.39 0.11 -2.31
CA ALA A 93 -5.50 -0.97 -1.33
C ALA A 93 -6.96 -1.40 -1.09
N MET A 94 -7.91 -0.46 -1.06
CA MET A 94 -9.34 -0.77 -0.92
C MET A 94 -9.91 -1.48 -2.15
N ALA A 95 -9.47 -1.11 -3.36
CA ALA A 95 -9.94 -1.72 -4.59
C ALA A 95 -9.67 -3.23 -4.64
N TYR A 96 -8.59 -3.69 -4.01
CA TYR A 96 -8.28 -5.12 -3.91
C TYR A 96 -9.22 -5.89 -2.96
N PHE A 97 -9.57 -5.33 -1.80
CA PHE A 97 -10.32 -6.06 -0.75
C PHE A 97 -11.82 -5.76 -0.71
N LYS A 98 -12.24 -4.58 -1.17
CA LYS A 98 -13.55 -4.00 -0.84
C LYS A 98 -14.28 -3.44 -2.06
N GLU A 99 -14.10 -4.04 -3.24
CA GLU A 99 -14.75 -3.61 -4.50
C GLU A 99 -16.29 -3.49 -4.37
N ASN A 100 -16.93 -4.34 -3.55
CA ASN A 100 -18.38 -4.30 -3.29
C ASN A 100 -18.84 -3.26 -2.25
N ILE A 101 -17.94 -2.74 -1.41
CA ILE A 101 -18.26 -1.75 -0.36
C ILE A 101 -17.90 -0.34 -0.84
N PHE A 102 -16.84 -0.23 -1.62
CA PHE A 102 -16.42 1.00 -2.29
C PHE A 102 -16.57 0.80 -3.78
N VAL A 103 -17.82 0.78 -4.25
CA VAL A 103 -18.18 0.53 -5.66
C VAL A 103 -17.36 1.42 -6.63
N SER A 104 -16.92 2.60 -6.19
CA SER A 104 -16.07 3.51 -6.96
C SER A 104 -14.57 3.52 -6.60
N ALA A 105 -14.08 2.74 -5.63
CA ALA A 105 -12.67 2.83 -5.20
C ALA A 105 -11.69 2.47 -6.34
N LYS A 106 -12.02 1.46 -7.13
CA LYS A 106 -11.24 1.06 -8.29
C LYS A 106 -11.21 2.14 -9.36
N GLU A 107 -12.37 2.68 -9.72
CA GLU A 107 -12.50 3.75 -10.72
C GLU A 107 -11.74 5.00 -10.28
N LEU A 108 -11.92 5.44 -9.02
CA LEU A 108 -11.21 6.58 -8.47
C LEU A 108 -9.70 6.35 -8.38
N ALA A 109 -9.25 5.13 -8.05
CA ALA A 109 -7.83 4.79 -8.07
C ALA A 109 -7.26 4.84 -9.50
N GLN A 110 -8.02 4.38 -10.50
CA GLN A 110 -7.64 4.45 -11.91
C GLN A 110 -7.55 5.91 -12.40
N ASP A 111 -8.51 6.75 -12.06
CA ASP A 111 -8.49 8.17 -12.44
C ASP A 111 -7.29 8.90 -11.81
N LEU A 112 -7.06 8.69 -10.52
CA LEU A 112 -5.91 9.27 -9.83
C LEU A 112 -4.58 8.73 -10.37
N SER A 113 -4.48 7.43 -10.68
CA SER A 113 -3.26 6.85 -11.23
C SER A 113 -2.93 7.47 -12.59
N GLN A 114 -3.92 7.60 -13.48
CA GLN A 114 -3.76 8.23 -14.78
C GLN A 114 -3.39 9.72 -14.68
N MET A 115 -3.99 10.44 -13.72
CA MET A 115 -3.66 11.85 -13.46
C MET A 115 -2.18 12.01 -13.09
N TYR A 116 -1.68 11.21 -12.14
CA TYR A 116 -0.28 11.27 -11.72
C TYR A 116 0.69 10.82 -12.80
N ASP A 117 0.35 9.76 -13.52
CA ASP A 117 1.13 9.23 -14.64
C ASP A 117 1.30 10.28 -15.75
N LYS A 118 0.19 10.92 -16.15
CA LYS A 118 0.20 12.03 -17.13
C LYS A 118 1.07 13.19 -16.64
N ARG A 119 0.94 13.58 -15.36
CA ARG A 119 1.75 14.66 -14.77
C ARG A 119 3.23 14.32 -14.77
N ASN A 120 3.58 13.07 -14.50
CA ASN A 120 4.97 12.63 -14.36
C ASN A 120 5.60 12.17 -15.70
N GLY A 121 4.82 12.07 -16.78
CA GLY A 121 5.27 11.58 -18.07
C GLY A 121 5.66 10.09 -18.07
N ASN A 122 5.06 9.28 -17.20
CA ASN A 122 5.31 7.85 -17.09
C ASN A 122 4.01 7.06 -16.82
N ALA A 123 4.09 5.75 -16.64
CA ALA A 123 2.93 4.88 -16.37
C ALA A 123 3.05 4.16 -15.01
N TYR A 124 3.75 4.76 -14.05
CA TYR A 124 4.15 4.10 -12.80
C TYR A 124 2.93 3.67 -11.97
N TYR A 125 2.01 4.58 -11.69
CA TYR A 125 0.90 4.31 -10.79
C TYR A 125 -0.13 3.37 -11.43
N SER A 126 -0.44 3.55 -12.72
CA SER A 126 -1.42 2.71 -13.41
C SER A 126 -0.91 1.29 -13.57
N LYS A 127 0.38 1.09 -13.90
CA LYS A 127 0.99 -0.25 -13.93
C LYS A 127 0.92 -0.93 -12.57
N ARG A 128 1.22 -0.20 -11.51
CA ARG A 128 1.21 -0.76 -10.15
C ARG A 128 -0.20 -1.13 -9.68
N LEU A 129 -1.19 -0.29 -9.98
CA LEU A 129 -2.59 -0.61 -9.73
C LEU A 129 -3.03 -1.84 -10.52
N GLN A 130 -2.66 -1.94 -11.80
CA GLN A 130 -2.99 -3.11 -12.62
C GLN A 130 -2.36 -4.40 -12.07
N GLN A 131 -1.08 -4.36 -11.67
CA GLN A 131 -0.41 -5.51 -11.05
C GLN A 131 -1.15 -5.97 -9.78
N LEU A 132 -1.58 -5.02 -8.95
CA LEU A 132 -2.32 -5.30 -7.72
C LEU A 132 -3.65 -6.01 -8.01
N LEU A 133 -4.43 -5.47 -8.95
CA LEU A 133 -5.75 -6.01 -9.31
C LEU A 133 -5.67 -7.35 -10.04
N ASN A 134 -4.61 -7.58 -10.83
CA ASN A 134 -4.38 -8.88 -11.46
C ASN A 134 -4.11 -9.98 -10.43
N ALA A 135 -3.38 -9.67 -9.35
CA ALA A 135 -3.14 -10.62 -8.26
C ALA A 135 -4.44 -11.05 -7.56
N GLN A 136 -5.50 -10.23 -7.60
CA GLN A 136 -6.81 -10.55 -7.03
C GLN A 136 -7.53 -11.64 -7.84
N GLN A 137 -7.37 -11.64 -9.17
CA GLN A 137 -8.02 -12.60 -10.06
C GLN A 137 -7.43 -14.01 -9.91
N MET A 138 -6.15 -14.10 -9.54
CA MET A 138 -5.46 -15.38 -9.32
C MET A 138 -5.80 -16.03 -7.97
N THR A 139 -6.22 -15.24 -6.98
CA THR A 139 -6.59 -15.73 -5.64
C THR A 139 -8.05 -16.19 -5.51
N LEU A 140 -8.90 -15.86 -6.50
CA LEU A 140 -10.33 -16.20 -6.52
C LEU A 140 -10.66 -17.44 -7.38
N GLN A 141 -9.65 -18.13 -7.91
CA GLN A 141 -9.75 -19.41 -8.63
C GLN A 141 -9.38 -20.57 -7.71
#